data_AF-A0A1F7WJW6-F1
#
_entry.id   AF-A0A1F7WJW6-F1
#
_cell.length_a   1.000
_cell.length_b   1.000
_cell.length_c   1.000
_cell.angle_alpha   90.00
_cell.angle_beta   90.00
_cell.angle_gamma   90.00
#
_symmetry.space_group_name_H-M   'P 1'
#
loop_
_entity.id
_entity.type
_entity.pdbx_description
1 polymer ?
#
loop_
_entity_poly.entity_id
_entity_poly.type
_entity_poly.pdbx_seq_one_letter_code
_entity_poly.pdbx_strand_id
1 'polypeptide(L)'
;MAIKFKKKCIRCNKNYVISTWRDRYPVCYDCQKREMQGEIKDPKMKKLLDIPEEYYKENSFLRSIKINYLKYERLTEKQVEAFKKVVEKIKEKNVKTNS
;
A
#
# COMPACT_ATOMS: atom_id res chain seq x y z
N MET A 1 11.93 12.19 12.96
CA MET A 1 11.01 11.03 13.02
C MET A 1 9.59 11.56 13.02
N ALA A 2 8.74 11.22 12.05
CA ALA A 2 7.36 11.74 12.04
C ALA A 2 6.52 11.04 13.10
N ILE A 3 5.83 11.80 13.95
CA ILE A 3 4.91 11.25 14.95
C ILE A 3 3.79 10.51 14.21
N LYS A 4 3.61 9.23 14.56
CA LYS A 4 2.57 8.37 14.00
C LYS A 4 1.41 8.31 14.99
N PHE A 5 0.22 8.62 14.50
CA PHE A 5 -1.01 8.62 15.28
C PHE A 5 -1.95 7.52 14.75
N LYS A 6 -2.77 6.95 15.62
CA LYS A 6 -3.88 6.09 15.20
C LYS A 6 -5.09 6.97 14.91
N LYS A 7 -5.47 7.10 13.64
CA LYS A 7 -6.69 7.82 13.23
C LYS A 7 -7.74 6.82 12.75
N LYS A 8 -9.02 7.12 12.98
CA LYS A 8 -10.11 6.33 12.39
C LYS A 8 -10.10 6.47 10.88
N CYS A 9 -10.44 5.39 10.18
CA CYS A 9 -10.61 5.43 8.73
C CYS A 9 -11.77 6.36 8.38
N ILE A 10 -11.54 7.30 7.45
CA ILE A 10 -12.55 8.29 7.04
C ILE A 10 -13.75 7.68 6.32
N ARG A 11 -13.58 6.49 5.70
CA ARG A 11 -14.66 5.79 4.98
C ARG A 11 -15.58 4.99 5.89
N CYS A 12 -15.01 4.15 6.78
CA CYS A 12 -15.83 3.28 7.63
C CYS A 12 -16.02 3.79 9.06
N ASN A 13 -15.22 4.74 9.54
CA ASN A 13 -15.20 5.23 10.93
C ASN A 13 -15.05 4.15 12.02
N LYS A 14 -14.73 2.91 11.64
CA LYS A 14 -14.59 1.76 12.54
C LYS A 14 -13.12 1.41 12.78
N ASN A 15 -12.36 1.23 11.71
CA ASN A 15 -10.99 0.72 11.80
C ASN A 15 -9.99 1.85 12.05
N TYR A 16 -9.02 1.61 12.94
CA TYR A 16 -7.91 2.51 13.17
C TYR A 16 -6.79 2.24 12.17
N VAL A 17 -6.19 3.32 11.66
CA VAL A 17 -5.10 3.30 10.68
C VAL A 17 -3.95 4.12 11.23
N ILE A 18 -2.74 3.62 11.04
CA ILE A 18 -1.51 4.36 11.36
C ILE A 18 -1.38 5.49 10.33
N SER A 19 -1.39 6.73 10.81
CA SER A 19 -1.46 7.94 10.01
C SER A 19 -0.48 8.97 10.56
N THR A 20 0.14 9.74 9.69
CA THR A 20 0.92 10.92 10.07
C THR A 20 0.03 12.16 10.08
N TRP A 21 0.54 13.29 10.59
CA TRP A 21 -0.17 14.56 10.55
C TRP A 21 -0.44 15.07 9.12
N ARG A 22 0.40 14.68 8.14
CA ARG A 22 0.27 15.04 6.72
C ARG A 22 -0.80 14.25 5.99
N ASP A 23 -1.16 13.08 6.52
CA ASP A 23 -2.18 12.23 5.93
C ASP A 23 -3.57 12.82 6.18
N ARG A 24 -4.10 13.48 5.13
CA ARG A 24 -5.43 14.09 5.13
C ARG A 24 -6.57 13.06 5.08
N TYR A 25 -6.35 11.93 4.41
CA TYR A 25 -7.38 10.92 4.16
C TYR A 25 -6.92 9.52 4.58
N PRO A 26 -6.93 9.18 5.88
CA PRO A 26 -6.59 7.84 6.35
C PRO A 26 -7.67 6.83 5.93
N VAL A 27 -7.31 5.82 5.14
CA VAL A 27 -8.21 4.75 4.69
C VAL A 27 -7.68 3.38 5.10
N CYS A 28 -8.53 2.53 5.68
CA CYS A 28 -8.17 1.17 6.07
C CYS A 28 -8.06 0.23 4.86
N TYR A 29 -7.39 -0.90 5.06
CA TYR A 29 -7.24 -1.95 4.06
C TYR A 29 -8.59 -2.39 3.49
N ASP A 30 -9.57 -2.68 4.35
CA ASP A 30 -10.87 -3.22 3.93
C ASP A 30 -11.64 -2.27 3.01
N CYS A 31 -11.59 -0.96 3.31
CA CYS A 31 -12.22 0.06 2.47
C CYS A 31 -11.50 0.26 1.14
N GLN A 32 -10.20 -0.03 1.05
CA GLN A 32 -9.42 0.02 -0.19
C GLN A 32 -9.44 -1.32 -0.94
N LYS A 33 -9.84 -2.43 -0.31
CA LYS A 33 -9.85 -3.76 -0.92
C LYS A 33 -10.67 -3.80 -2.21
N ARG A 34 -11.83 -3.13 -2.22
CA ARG A 34 -12.69 -3.01 -3.40
C ARG A 34 -12.00 -2.30 -4.57
N GLU A 35 -11.20 -1.28 -4.30
CA GLU A 35 -10.47 -0.53 -5.34
C GLU A 35 -9.21 -1.28 -5.83
N MET A 36 -8.73 -2.26 -5.07
CA MET A 36 -7.61 -3.12 -5.47
C MET A 36 -8.05 -4.35 -6.27
N GLN A 37 -9.36 -4.58 -6.39
CA GLN A 37 -9.94 -5.63 -7.22
C GLN A 37 -10.06 -5.11 -8.65
N GLY A 38 -9.13 -5.53 -9.50
CA GLY A 38 -9.11 -5.19 -10.91
C GLY A 38 -8.12 -6.06 -11.65
N GLU A 39 -8.38 -6.26 -12.94
CA GLU A 39 -7.51 -7.07 -13.80
C GLU A 39 -6.29 -6.26 -14.24
N ILE A 40 -5.12 -6.88 -14.16
CA ILE A 40 -3.86 -6.32 -14.64
C ILE A 40 -3.53 -7.00 -15.96
N LYS A 41 -3.68 -6.27 -17.06
CA LYS A 41 -3.41 -6.76 -18.42
C LYS A 41 -1.91 -6.84 -18.73
N ASP A 42 -1.10 -5.96 -18.17
CA ASP A 42 0.34 -5.94 -18.42
C ASP A 42 1.06 -7.04 -17.59
N PRO A 43 1.76 -7.98 -18.24
CA PRO A 43 2.42 -9.09 -17.55
C PRO A 43 3.59 -8.65 -16.67
N LYS A 44 4.29 -7.55 -16.98
CA LYS A 44 5.36 -7.00 -16.15
C LYS A 44 4.78 -6.40 -14.87
N MET A 45 3.70 -5.63 -14.99
CA MET A 45 3.03 -5.04 -13.82
C MET A 45 2.33 -6.08 -12.97
N LYS A 46 1.79 -7.13 -13.60
CA LYS A 46 1.23 -8.28 -12.88
C LYS A 46 2.27 -8.89 -11.95
N LYS A 47 3.48 -9.18 -12.44
CA LYS A 47 4.58 -9.71 -11.62
C LYS A 47 5.05 -8.73 -10.55
N LEU A 48 5.10 -7.43 -10.87
CA LEU A 48 5.52 -6.41 -9.90
C LEU A 48 4.55 -6.30 -8.72
N LEU A 49 3.24 -6.33 -9.01
CA LEU A 49 2.17 -6.18 -8.03
C LEU A 49 1.76 -7.54 -7.40
N ASP A 50 2.42 -8.63 -7.76
CA ASP A 50 2.23 -9.96 -7.19
C ASP A 50 3.04 -10.10 -5.89
N ILE A 51 2.56 -9.42 -4.84
CA ILE A 51 3.16 -9.46 -3.50
C ILE A 51 2.15 -9.98 -2.46
N PRO A 52 2.62 -10.50 -1.31
CA PRO A 52 1.72 -11.01 -0.27
C PRO A 52 0.70 -9.97 0.21
N GLU A 53 -0.53 -10.41 0.49
CA GLU A 53 -1.62 -9.54 0.97
C GLU A 53 -1.25 -8.80 2.25
N GLU A 54 -0.42 -9.40 3.10
CA GLU A 54 0.10 -8.81 4.33
C GLU A 54 0.84 -7.49 4.08
N TYR A 55 1.56 -7.38 2.97
CA TYR A 55 2.34 -6.17 2.66
C TYR A 55 1.40 -5.02 2.32
N TYR A 56 0.28 -5.32 1.67
CA TYR A 56 -0.79 -4.36 1.41
C TYR A 56 -1.54 -3.98 2.69
N LYS A 57 -1.65 -4.87 3.68
CA LYS A 57 -2.27 -4.55 4.98
C LYS A 57 -1.39 -3.59 5.77
N GLU A 58 -0.10 -3.86 5.82
CA GLU A 58 0.89 -3.08 6.57
C GLU A 58 1.16 -1.70 5.97
N ASN A 59 1.13 -1.57 4.65
CA ASN A 59 1.59 -0.36 3.98
C ASN A 59 0.54 0.26 3.04
N SER A 60 0.08 1.45 3.41
CA SER A 60 -0.89 2.24 2.63
C SER A 60 -0.34 2.73 1.29
N PHE A 61 0.98 2.93 1.16
CA PHE A 61 1.61 3.33 -0.10
C PHE A 61 1.57 2.21 -1.14
N LEU A 62 1.79 0.95 -0.74
CA LEU A 62 1.68 -0.17 -1.68
C LEU A 62 0.25 -0.30 -2.24
N ARG A 63 -0.75 -0.07 -1.38
CA ARG A 63 -2.16 -0.01 -1.80
C ARG A 63 -2.41 1.12 -2.79
N SER A 64 -1.90 2.32 -2.51
CA SER A 64 -2.13 3.47 -3.40
C SER A 64 -1.49 3.29 -4.77
N ILE A 65 -0.30 2.68 -4.86
CA ILE A 65 0.34 2.35 -6.13
C ILE A 65 -0.51 1.36 -6.94
N LYS A 66 -1.02 0.29 -6.30
CA LYS A 66 -1.90 -0.68 -6.96
C LYS A 66 -3.18 -0.03 -7.49
N ILE A 67 -3.84 0.77 -6.66
CA ILE A 67 -5.07 1.50 -7.05
C ILE A 67 -4.78 2.47 -8.21
N ASN A 68 -3.67 3.23 -8.14
CA ASN A 68 -3.29 4.16 -9.20
C ASN A 68 -3.02 3.42 -10.51
N TYR A 69 -2.35 2.27 -10.46
CA TYR A 69 -2.13 1.46 -11.64
C TYR A 69 -3.45 0.94 -12.21
N LEU A 70 -4.36 0.43 -11.38
CA LEU A 70 -5.67 -0.03 -11.86
C LEU A 70 -6.52 1.10 -12.46
N LYS A 71 -6.39 2.33 -11.95
CA LYS A 71 -7.14 3.49 -12.42
C LYS A 71 -6.58 4.11 -13.70
N TYR A 72 -5.27 4.16 -13.84
CA TYR A 72 -4.60 4.87 -14.93
C TYR A 72 -3.88 3.95 -15.92
N GLU A 73 -3.86 2.64 -15.66
CA GLU A 73 -3.15 1.59 -16.40
C GLU A 73 -1.65 1.87 -16.63
N ARG A 74 -1.07 2.78 -15.85
CA ARG A 74 0.33 3.23 -15.98
C ARG A 74 0.95 3.56 -14.64
N LEU A 75 2.25 3.27 -14.52
CA LEU A 75 3.12 3.73 -13.44
C LEU A 75 4.35 4.37 -14.05
N THR A 76 4.84 5.43 -13.43
CA THR A 76 6.13 6.02 -13.78
C THR A 76 7.27 5.16 -13.25
N GLU A 77 8.44 5.22 -13.88
CA GLU A 77 9.62 4.46 -13.45
C GLU A 77 9.98 4.73 -11.98
N LYS A 78 9.87 6.00 -11.56
CA LYS A 78 10.08 6.40 -10.16
C LYS A 78 9.09 5.74 -9.20
N GLN A 79 7.83 5.55 -9.61
CA GLN A 79 6.83 4.85 -8.81
C GLN A 79 7.16 3.35 -8.71
N VAL A 80 7.62 2.73 -9.80
CA VAL A 80 8.05 1.32 -9.82
C VAL A 80 9.27 1.12 -8.92
N GLU A 81 10.26 2.00 -9.01
CA GLU A 81 11.46 1.94 -8.18
C GLU A 81 11.13 2.13 -6.69
N ALA A 82 10.31 3.14 -6.36
CA ALA A 82 9.85 3.36 -5.00
C ALA A 82 9.05 2.18 -4.45
N PHE A 83 8.21 1.55 -5.29
CA PHE A 83 7.47 0.35 -4.92
C PHE A 83 8.41 -0.80 -4.52
N LYS A 84 9.40 -1.12 -5.36
CA LYS A 84 10.41 -2.16 -5.08
C LYS A 84 11.14 -1.89 -3.76
N LYS A 85 11.64 -0.67 -3.58
CA LYS A 85 12.34 -0.25 -2.34
C LYS A 85 11.48 -0.41 -1.09
N VAL A 86 10.17 -0.15 -1.18
CA VAL A 86 9.26 -0.31 -0.04
C VAL A 86 9.00 -1.78 0.25
N VAL A 87 8.82 -2.61 -0.78
CA VAL A 87 8.65 -4.07 -0.64
C VAL A 87 9.90 -4.70 0.01
N GLU A 88 11.10 -4.31 -0.42
CA GLU A 88 12.36 -4.75 0.19
C GLU A 88 12.46 -4.33 1.66
N LYS A 89 12.14 -3.08 2.00
CA LYS A 89 12.14 -2.62 3.40
C LYS A 89 11.16 -3.39 4.29
N ILE A 90 10.01 -3.82 3.75
CA ILE A 90 9.05 -4.66 4.49
C ILE A 90 9.62 -6.06 4.67
N LYS A 91 10.21 -6.66 3.62
CA LYS A 91 10.92 -7.94 3.72
C LYS A 91 12.00 -7.91 4.80
N GLU A 92 12.88 -6.93 4.77
CA GLU A 92 13.96 -6.78 5.76
C GLU A 92 13.43 -6.59 7.18
N LYS A 93 12.33 -5.84 7.35
CA LYS A 93 11.68 -5.71 8.65
C LYS A 93 11.13 -7.04 9.16
N ASN A 94 10.42 -7.78 8.30
CA ASN A 94 9.84 -9.06 8.70
C ASN A 94 10.92 -10.09 9.05
N VAL A 95 12.07 -10.07 8.38
CA VAL A 95 13.23 -10.89 8.75
C VAL A 95 13.79 -10.50 10.13
N LYS A 96 13.96 -9.21 10.41
CA LYS A 96 14.52 -8.71 11.68
C LYS A 96 13.60 -8.87 12.89
N THR A 97 12.30 -9.09 12.69
CA THR A 97 11.33 -9.23 13.80
C THR A 97 11.21 -10.69 14.26
N ASN A 98 11.77 -11.64 13.50
CA ASN A 98 11.82 -13.08 13.82
C ASN A 98 13.23 -13.55 14.27
N SER A 99 14.10 -12.64 14.71
CA SER A 99 15.45 -12.95 15.23
C SER A 99 15.63 -12.39 16.64
#